data_AF-A0A9D7SWU2-F1
#
_entry.id   AF-A0A9D7SWU2-F1
#
_cell.length_a   1.000
_cell.length_b   1.000
_cell.length_c   1.000
_cell.angle_alpha   90.00
_cell.angle_beta   90.00
_cell.angle_gamma   90.00
#
_symmetry.space_group_name_H-M   'P 1'
#
loop_
_entity.id
_entity.type
_entity.pdbx_description
1 polymer ?
#
loop_
_entity_poly.entity_id
_entity_poly.type
_entity_poly.pdbx_seq_one_letter_code
_entity_poly.pdbx_strand_id
1 'polypeptide(L)'
;MKKYLLVFVSLGIPMFIMSICFMRCTPSAVAEGSASEVKGEDGITAYAKKMLEEGQHTFRFETFGDEAYWTDALQLNKAIAGEKNGGVGPGLSPKAALAAGLKVDMDVIPADVAAAIKAGKVNLDDPAVTLTLLQLNAVVGVKGTFDNNKKLVSIGITCASCHSTVDDAFLPGIGHRLDGWANRDLNVGAVIGMAPNLKPLTDALGVDEGTVKKF
;
A
#
# COMPACT_ATOMS: atom_id res chain seq x y z
N MET A 1 34.29 -60.74 12.18
CA MET A 1 33.71 -62.08 12.40
C MET A 1 32.80 -62.01 13.63
N LYS A 2 31.55 -62.52 13.53
CA LYS A 2 30.73 -63.21 14.57
C LYS A 2 30.91 -62.71 16.03
N LYS A 3 29.90 -62.36 16.83
CA LYS A 3 28.54 -62.91 17.02
C LYS A 3 27.85 -62.14 18.17
N TYR A 4 26.52 -62.12 18.14
CA TYR A 4 25.57 -61.80 19.21
C TYR A 4 25.71 -62.67 20.47
N LEU A 5 25.38 -62.14 21.65
CA LEU A 5 24.64 -62.83 22.75
C LEU A 5 24.34 -61.83 23.90
N LEU A 6 23.11 -61.38 24.12
CA LEU A 6 22.01 -61.98 24.90
C LEU A 6 22.31 -62.22 26.40
N VAL A 7 21.72 -61.32 27.22
CA VAL A 7 20.91 -61.54 28.44
C VAL A 7 21.49 -62.42 29.56
N PHE A 8 21.56 -61.87 30.79
CA PHE A 8 21.05 -62.56 31.99
C PHE A 8 20.59 -61.57 33.08
N VAL A 9 19.44 -61.91 33.64
CA VAL A 9 18.69 -61.33 34.75
C VAL A 9 19.26 -61.86 36.08
N SER A 10 19.39 -61.03 37.12
CA SER A 10 18.73 -61.25 38.44
C SER A 10 19.26 -60.36 39.58
N LEU A 11 18.28 -59.74 40.24
CA LEU A 11 18.10 -59.51 41.68
C LEU A 11 19.30 -59.22 42.59
N GLY A 12 19.34 -57.95 43.04
CA GLY A 12 19.85 -57.56 44.35
C GLY A 12 19.19 -56.25 44.78
N ILE A 13 18.19 -56.34 45.66
CA ILE A 13 17.54 -55.20 46.31
C ILE A 13 18.45 -54.66 47.41
N PRO A 14 18.71 -53.35 47.48
CA PRO A 14 18.86 -52.72 48.79
C PRO A 14 17.98 -51.47 48.94
N MET A 15 17.21 -51.51 50.04
CA MET A 15 16.71 -50.38 50.82
C MET A 15 16.33 -49.09 50.07
N PHE A 16 15.02 -48.96 49.83
CA PHE A 16 14.34 -47.70 49.64
C PHE A 16 14.59 -46.79 50.86
N ILE A 17 15.51 -45.83 50.73
CA ILE A 17 15.44 -44.60 51.53
C ILE A 17 14.37 -43.75 50.83
N MET A 18 13.24 -43.61 51.50
CA MET A 18 12.13 -42.75 51.10
C MET A 18 12.57 -41.30 51.14
N SER A 19 13.25 -40.86 50.09
CA SER A 19 13.39 -39.43 49.79
C SER A 19 12.06 -39.00 49.20
N ILE A 20 11.22 -38.39 50.04
CA ILE A 20 10.05 -37.63 49.60
C ILE A 20 10.60 -36.50 48.73
N CYS A 21 10.70 -36.78 47.43
CA CYS A 21 10.85 -35.74 46.43
C CYS A 21 9.52 -35.00 46.45
N PHE A 22 9.44 -33.93 47.26
CA PHE A 22 8.39 -32.93 47.12
C PHE A 22 8.51 -32.38 45.71
N MET A 23 7.78 -32.99 44.78
CA MET A 23 7.49 -32.45 43.48
C MET A 23 6.63 -31.21 43.73
N ARG A 24 7.31 -30.10 44.04
CA ARG A 24 6.74 -28.77 43.94
C ARG A 24 6.34 -28.64 42.48
N CYS A 25 5.05 -28.81 42.22
CA CYS A 25 4.42 -28.19 41.08
C CYS A 25 4.65 -26.69 41.27
N THR A 26 5.74 -26.18 40.72
CA THR A 26 5.88 -24.76 40.49
C THR A 26 4.82 -24.43 39.46
N PRO A 27 3.77 -23.66 39.77
CA PRO A 27 3.00 -23.05 38.71
C PRO A 27 4.02 -22.31 37.85
N SER A 28 4.15 -22.68 36.57
CA SER A 28 4.76 -21.78 35.61
C SER A 28 4.01 -20.48 35.77
N ALA A 29 4.69 -19.47 36.31
CA ALA A 29 4.23 -18.11 36.21
C ALA A 29 4.01 -17.90 34.72
N VAL A 30 2.74 -17.88 34.32
CA VAL A 30 2.34 -17.17 33.11
C VAL A 30 2.97 -15.81 33.32
N ALA A 31 3.93 -15.44 32.47
CA ALA A 31 4.40 -14.08 32.44
C ALA A 31 3.15 -13.26 32.13
N GLU A 32 2.52 -12.75 33.19
CA GLU A 32 1.64 -11.61 33.11
C GLU A 32 2.51 -10.55 32.46
N GLY A 33 2.37 -10.43 31.14
CA GLY A 33 2.85 -9.26 30.44
C GLY A 33 2.26 -8.11 31.21
N SER A 34 3.12 -7.41 31.95
CA SER A 34 2.71 -6.30 32.78
C SER A 34 1.86 -5.43 31.89
N ALA A 35 0.56 -5.35 32.19
CA ALA A 35 -0.26 -4.28 31.71
C ALA A 35 0.45 -3.03 32.22
N SER A 36 1.30 -2.47 31.36
CA SER A 36 2.05 -1.25 31.62
C SER A 36 1.02 -0.30 32.17
N GLU A 37 1.26 0.20 33.38
CA GLU A 37 0.54 1.33 33.95
C GLU A 37 0.34 2.35 32.83
N VAL A 38 -0.90 2.47 32.34
CA VAL A 38 -1.32 3.63 31.57
C VAL A 38 -1.35 4.74 32.60
N LYS A 39 -0.19 5.38 32.85
CA LYS A 39 -0.12 6.62 33.60
C LYS A 39 -1.14 7.57 32.97
N GLY A 40 -2.08 8.04 33.80
CA GLY A 40 -3.29 8.74 33.40
C GLY A 40 -3.07 9.90 32.44
N GLU A 41 -4.08 10.19 31.62
CA GLU A 41 -4.19 11.19 30.55
C GLU A 41 -3.10 11.13 29.45
N ASP A 42 -1.83 11.01 29.81
CA ASP A 42 -0.67 10.91 28.92
C ASP A 42 -0.70 9.62 28.09
N GLY A 43 -0.96 8.47 28.71
CA GLY A 43 -1.07 7.21 27.98
C GLY A 43 -2.28 7.15 27.04
N ILE A 44 -3.41 7.77 27.42
CA ILE A 44 -4.60 7.86 26.57
C ILE A 44 -4.33 8.78 25.37
N THR A 45 -3.70 9.93 25.62
CA THR A 45 -3.37 10.90 24.56
C THR A 45 -2.35 10.34 23.57
N ALA A 46 -1.31 9.68 24.08
CA ALA A 46 -0.31 9.00 23.23
C ALA A 46 -0.96 7.90 22.38
N TYR A 47 -1.85 7.10 22.96
CA TYR A 47 -2.58 6.07 22.22
C TYR A 47 -3.52 6.67 21.17
N ALA A 48 -4.25 7.75 21.49
CA ALA A 48 -5.12 8.44 20.53
C ALA A 48 -4.33 9.01 19.35
N LYS A 49 -3.16 9.61 19.60
CA LYS A 49 -2.26 10.09 18.53
C LYS A 49 -1.80 8.95 17.64
N LYS A 50 -1.36 7.83 18.22
CA LYS A 50 -0.97 6.64 17.46
C LYS A 50 -2.12 6.15 16.59
N MET A 51 -3.33 6.07 17.13
CA MET A 51 -4.49 5.62 16.35
C MET A 51 -4.83 6.57 15.19
N LEU A 52 -4.65 7.88 15.36
CA LEU A 52 -4.81 8.86 14.29
C LEU A 52 -3.74 8.70 13.20
N GLU A 53 -2.50 8.47 13.58
CA GLU A 53 -1.39 8.23 12.64
C GLU A 53 -1.60 6.93 11.85
N GLU A 54 -2.02 5.85 12.51
CA GLU A 54 -2.36 4.57 11.87
C GLU A 54 -3.56 4.74 10.92
N GLY A 55 -4.63 5.38 11.39
CA GLY A 55 -5.81 5.65 10.56
C GLY A 55 -5.48 6.52 9.35
N GLN A 56 -4.63 7.54 9.52
CA GLN A 56 -4.13 8.35 8.40
C GLN A 56 -3.30 7.50 7.44
N HIS A 57 -2.39 6.66 7.93
CA HIS A 57 -1.62 5.76 7.06
C HIS A 57 -2.53 4.86 6.24
N THR A 58 -3.50 4.21 6.89
CA THR A 58 -4.51 3.37 6.23
C THR A 58 -5.25 4.16 5.15
N PHE A 59 -5.77 5.33 5.50
CA PHE A 59 -6.50 6.19 4.57
C PHE A 59 -5.67 6.59 3.34
N ARG A 60 -4.37 6.84 3.53
CA ARG A 60 -3.47 7.31 2.47
C ARG A 60 -2.99 6.19 1.56
N PHE A 61 -2.71 5.01 2.10
CA PHE A 61 -1.86 4.02 1.43
C PHE A 61 -2.45 2.61 1.31
N GLU A 62 -3.50 2.27 2.07
CA GLU A 62 -4.12 0.94 1.98
C GLU A 62 -5.10 0.87 0.81
N THR A 63 -4.93 -0.16 0.00
CA THR A 63 -5.71 -0.44 -1.22
C THR A 63 -6.80 -1.48 -0.98
N PHE A 64 -6.76 -2.18 0.16
CA PHE A 64 -7.71 -3.23 0.53
C PHE A 64 -7.85 -4.36 -0.53
N GLY A 65 -6.78 -4.61 -1.29
CA GLY A 65 -6.76 -5.66 -2.31
C GLY A 65 -7.49 -5.30 -3.61
N ASP A 66 -7.81 -4.02 -3.82
CA ASP A 66 -8.52 -3.55 -5.00
C ASP A 66 -7.69 -3.65 -6.30
N GLU A 67 -6.40 -3.99 -6.19
CA GLU A 67 -5.52 -4.32 -7.32
C GLU A 67 -6.11 -5.46 -8.16
N ALA A 68 -6.83 -6.40 -7.55
CA ALA A 68 -7.53 -7.46 -8.28
C ALA A 68 -8.50 -6.89 -9.33
N TYR A 69 -9.06 -5.71 -9.10
CA TYR A 69 -9.90 -5.02 -10.06
C TYR A 69 -9.10 -4.09 -10.96
N TRP A 70 -8.34 -3.14 -10.40
CA TRP A 70 -7.67 -2.11 -11.20
C TRP A 70 -6.49 -2.62 -12.02
N THR A 71 -5.76 -3.59 -11.49
CA THR A 71 -4.61 -4.23 -12.15
C THR A 71 -5.02 -5.47 -12.90
N ASP A 72 -5.59 -6.47 -12.22
CA ASP A 72 -5.76 -7.78 -12.86
C ASP A 72 -6.91 -7.75 -13.87
N ALA A 73 -8.06 -7.19 -13.48
CA ALA A 73 -9.23 -7.12 -14.35
C ALA A 73 -9.10 -6.02 -15.42
N LEU A 74 -8.88 -4.77 -15.03
CA LEU A 74 -8.87 -3.63 -15.96
C LEU A 74 -7.52 -3.44 -16.67
N GLN A 75 -6.40 -3.89 -16.09
CA GLN A 75 -5.05 -3.70 -16.61
C GLN A 75 -4.62 -2.23 -16.72
N LEU A 76 -5.14 -1.38 -15.83
CA LEU A 76 -4.93 0.06 -15.87
C LEU A 76 -3.44 0.44 -15.73
N ASN A 77 -2.69 -0.33 -14.93
CA ASN A 77 -1.23 -0.18 -14.79
C ASN A 77 -0.48 -0.21 -16.14
N LYS A 78 -0.94 -1.03 -17.11
CA LYS A 78 -0.33 -1.09 -18.44
C LYS A 78 -0.59 0.19 -19.24
N ALA A 79 -1.81 0.73 -19.18
CA ALA A 79 -2.15 1.99 -19.84
C ALA A 79 -1.43 3.18 -19.22
N ILE A 80 -1.28 3.21 -17.89
CA ILE A 80 -0.51 4.24 -17.18
C ILE A 80 0.96 4.21 -17.62
N ALA A 81 1.57 3.02 -17.67
CA ALA A 81 2.98 2.88 -18.05
C ALA A 81 3.23 3.30 -19.51
N GLY A 82 2.35 2.91 -20.44
CA GLY A 82 2.55 3.12 -21.87
C GLY A 82 3.61 2.22 -22.47
N GLU A 83 3.61 2.10 -23.80
CA GLU A 83 4.48 1.18 -24.55
C GLU A 83 5.97 1.38 -24.26
N LYS A 84 6.41 2.64 -24.16
CA LYS A 84 7.81 2.99 -23.88
C LYS A 84 8.32 2.48 -22.53
N ASN A 85 7.41 2.22 -21.58
CA ASN A 85 7.74 1.71 -20.24
C ASN A 85 7.23 0.27 -20.03
N GLY A 86 6.95 -0.46 -21.11
CA GLY A 86 6.55 -1.87 -21.07
C GLY A 86 5.06 -2.11 -20.76
N GLY A 87 4.23 -1.09 -20.91
CA GLY A 87 2.77 -1.11 -20.88
C GLY A 87 2.15 -1.12 -22.27
N VAL A 88 1.00 -0.46 -22.43
CA VAL A 88 0.26 -0.35 -23.71
C VAL A 88 -0.23 1.07 -23.95
N GLY A 89 -0.35 1.47 -25.21
CA GLY A 89 -0.77 2.82 -25.58
C GLY A 89 0.26 3.91 -25.23
N PRO A 90 -0.14 5.20 -25.25
CA PRO A 90 0.78 6.33 -25.11
C PRO A 90 1.35 6.51 -23.70
N GLY A 91 0.75 5.91 -22.67
CA GLY A 91 1.07 6.19 -21.26
C GLY A 91 0.29 7.37 -20.71
N LEU A 92 0.21 7.47 -19.38
CA LEU A 92 -0.37 8.62 -18.68
C LEU A 92 0.73 9.61 -18.30
N SER A 93 0.76 10.79 -18.91
CA SER A 93 1.72 11.86 -18.53
C SER A 93 1.25 12.62 -17.28
N PRO A 94 2.16 13.28 -16.55
CA PRO A 94 1.76 14.12 -15.40
C PRO A 94 0.76 15.20 -15.78
N LYS A 95 0.94 15.85 -16.93
CA LYS A 95 0.03 16.88 -17.42
C LYS A 95 -1.37 16.34 -17.68
N ALA A 96 -1.48 15.17 -18.32
CA ALA A 96 -2.78 14.53 -18.54
C ALA A 96 -3.42 14.05 -17.23
N ALA A 97 -2.63 13.52 -16.30
CA ALA A 97 -3.10 13.12 -14.97
C ALA A 97 -3.67 14.31 -14.18
N LEU A 98 -2.94 15.43 -14.12
CA LEU A 98 -3.38 16.66 -13.47
C LEU A 98 -4.64 17.23 -14.14
N ALA A 99 -4.71 17.20 -15.48
CA ALA A 99 -5.89 17.63 -16.22
C ALA A 99 -7.12 16.74 -15.95
N ALA A 100 -6.91 15.45 -15.66
CA ALA A 100 -7.96 14.54 -15.21
C ALA A 100 -8.30 14.68 -13.71
N GLY A 101 -7.70 15.63 -12.99
CA GLY A 101 -7.99 15.93 -11.59
C GLY A 101 -7.24 15.05 -10.57
N LEU A 102 -6.27 14.25 -11.00
CA LEU A 102 -5.34 13.62 -10.06
C LEU A 102 -4.49 14.69 -9.39
N LYS A 103 -4.17 14.48 -8.10
CA LYS A 103 -3.40 15.42 -7.29
C LYS A 103 -2.02 14.85 -6.97
N VAL A 104 -1.06 15.74 -6.72
CA VAL A 104 0.31 15.38 -6.36
C VAL A 104 0.70 16.03 -5.05
N ASP A 105 1.15 15.21 -4.10
CA ASP A 105 1.71 15.62 -2.82
C ASP A 105 3.10 16.22 -3.02
N MET A 106 3.27 17.50 -2.71
CA MET A 106 4.57 18.17 -2.83
C MET A 106 5.55 17.80 -1.72
N ASP A 107 5.08 17.32 -0.57
CA ASP A 107 5.91 17.09 0.62
C ASP A 107 6.83 15.87 0.47
N VAL A 108 6.50 14.97 -0.47
CA VAL A 108 7.30 13.78 -0.78
C VAL A 108 8.20 13.96 -2.02
N ILE A 109 8.08 15.07 -2.73
CA ILE A 109 8.92 15.36 -3.90
C ILE A 109 10.29 15.87 -3.41
N PRO A 110 11.41 15.27 -3.83
CA PRO A 110 12.75 15.78 -3.52
C PRO A 110 12.92 17.25 -3.96
N ALA A 111 13.61 18.05 -3.14
CA ALA A 111 13.72 19.50 -3.35
C ALA A 111 14.37 19.89 -4.70
N ASP A 112 15.32 19.09 -5.18
CA ASP A 112 15.96 19.25 -6.49
C ASP A 112 14.98 18.97 -7.65
N VAL A 113 14.14 17.94 -7.53
CA VAL A 113 13.07 17.63 -8.49
C VAL A 113 12.03 18.75 -8.50
N ALA A 114 11.58 19.22 -7.33
CA ALA A 114 10.65 20.34 -7.23
C ALA A 114 11.22 21.61 -7.89
N ALA A 115 12.50 21.93 -7.64
CA ALA A 115 13.16 23.06 -8.29
C ALA A 115 13.21 22.90 -9.83
N ALA A 116 13.47 21.69 -10.33
CA ALA A 116 13.49 21.41 -11.75
C ALA A 116 12.10 21.53 -12.39
N ILE A 117 11.03 21.08 -11.72
CA ILE A 117 9.64 21.25 -12.17
C ILE A 117 9.32 22.74 -12.27
N LYS A 118 9.62 23.52 -11.22
CA LYS A 118 9.38 24.97 -11.18
C LYS A 118 10.15 25.71 -12.28
N ALA A 119 11.35 25.24 -12.62
CA ALA A 119 12.17 25.79 -13.69
C ALA A 119 11.76 25.32 -15.10
N GLY A 120 10.71 24.50 -15.25
CA GLY A 120 10.26 23.96 -16.54
C GLY A 120 11.25 22.97 -17.17
N LYS A 121 12.16 22.39 -16.38
CA LYS A 121 13.19 21.46 -16.85
C LYS A 121 12.74 20.00 -16.87
N VAL A 122 11.59 19.70 -16.25
CA VAL A 122 10.97 18.37 -16.26
C VAL A 122 9.92 18.32 -17.38
N ASN A 123 10.02 17.32 -18.25
CA ASN A 123 9.03 17.10 -19.30
C ASN A 123 7.75 16.46 -18.71
N LEU A 124 6.75 17.28 -18.40
CA LEU A 124 5.46 16.82 -17.87
C LEU A 124 4.55 16.13 -18.90
N ASP A 125 4.99 16.01 -20.16
CA ASP A 125 4.34 15.20 -21.19
C ASP A 125 4.92 13.77 -21.26
N ASP A 126 5.96 13.44 -20.49
CA ASP A 126 6.57 12.10 -20.46
C ASP A 126 5.93 11.19 -19.38
N PRO A 127 5.31 10.05 -19.75
CA PRO A 127 4.77 9.07 -18.80
C PRO A 127 5.80 8.53 -17.80
N ALA A 128 7.09 8.52 -18.13
CA ALA A 128 8.13 8.09 -17.18
C ALA A 128 8.16 8.97 -15.91
N VAL A 129 7.75 10.24 -16.01
CA VAL A 129 7.63 11.14 -14.86
C VAL A 129 6.45 10.73 -13.97
N THR A 130 5.31 10.32 -14.53
CA THR A 130 4.20 9.75 -13.74
C THR A 130 4.63 8.51 -12.98
N LEU A 131 5.38 7.61 -13.63
CA LEU A 131 5.90 6.41 -12.98
C LEU A 131 6.85 6.76 -11.83
N THR A 132 7.69 7.78 -12.00
CA THR A 132 8.57 8.28 -10.94
C THR A 132 7.76 8.85 -9.76
N LEU A 133 6.72 9.65 -10.04
CA LEU A 133 5.84 10.19 -8.99
C LEU A 133 5.10 9.07 -8.23
N LEU A 134 4.67 8.01 -8.92
CA LEU A 134 4.07 6.84 -8.30
C LEU A 134 5.07 6.06 -7.42
N GLN A 135 6.33 5.93 -7.85
CA GLN A 135 7.38 5.32 -7.01
C GLN A 135 7.63 6.09 -5.72
N LEU A 136 7.50 7.43 -5.76
CA LEU A 136 7.61 8.29 -4.59
C LEU A 136 6.33 8.28 -3.72
N ASN A 137 5.26 7.59 -4.13
CA ASN A 137 3.92 7.71 -3.55
C ASN A 137 3.40 9.15 -3.53
N ALA A 138 3.80 9.96 -4.51
CA ALA A 138 3.41 11.37 -4.61
C ALA A 138 2.02 11.56 -5.23
N VAL A 139 1.53 10.62 -6.04
CA VAL A 139 0.18 10.70 -6.60
C VAL A 139 -0.84 10.37 -5.52
N VAL A 140 -1.62 11.37 -5.11
CA VAL A 140 -2.56 11.25 -3.99
C VAL A 140 -3.63 10.22 -4.32
N GLY A 141 -3.74 9.19 -3.46
CA GLY A 141 -4.79 8.18 -3.60
C GLY A 141 -4.50 7.04 -4.56
N VAL A 142 -3.31 7.01 -5.17
CA VAL A 142 -2.93 5.98 -6.14
C VAL A 142 -1.65 5.29 -5.68
N LYS A 143 -1.74 3.98 -5.44
CA LYS A 143 -0.61 3.16 -4.99
C LYS A 143 -0.03 2.38 -6.15
N GLY A 144 1.22 2.64 -6.51
CA GLY A 144 1.97 1.87 -7.49
C GLY A 144 2.92 0.86 -6.83
N THR A 145 2.92 -0.38 -7.33
CA THR A 145 3.90 -1.41 -6.97
C THR A 145 4.81 -1.68 -8.17
N PHE A 146 6.12 -1.68 -7.92
CA PHE A 146 7.15 -1.80 -8.94
C PHE A 146 8.02 -3.04 -8.71
N ASP A 147 8.46 -3.67 -9.80
CA ASP A 147 9.42 -4.77 -9.74
C ASP A 147 10.88 -4.28 -9.59
N ASN A 148 11.82 -5.23 -9.51
CA ASN A 148 13.26 -4.94 -9.40
C ASN A 148 13.82 -4.15 -10.59
N ASN A 149 13.15 -4.19 -11.74
CA ASN A 149 13.53 -3.44 -12.94
C ASN A 149 12.84 -2.07 -13.01
N LYS A 150 12.19 -1.64 -11.92
CA LYS A 150 11.42 -0.39 -11.83
C LYS A 150 10.23 -0.34 -12.80
N LYS A 151 9.71 -1.49 -13.22
CA LYS A 151 8.49 -1.57 -14.03
C LYS A 151 7.26 -1.57 -13.12
N LEU A 152 6.23 -0.79 -13.48
CA LEU A 152 4.94 -0.79 -12.78
C LEU A 152 4.23 -2.13 -13.02
N VAL A 153 4.07 -2.93 -11.97
CA VAL A 153 3.44 -4.25 -12.03
C VAL A 153 2.04 -4.29 -11.45
N SER A 154 1.73 -3.38 -10.51
CA SER A 154 0.40 -3.26 -9.93
C SER A 154 0.06 -1.81 -9.59
N ILE A 155 -1.22 -1.48 -9.67
CA ILE A 155 -1.85 -0.23 -9.27
C ILE A 155 -3.08 -0.54 -8.41
N GLY A 156 -3.21 0.18 -7.30
CA GLY A 156 -4.39 0.17 -6.44
C GLY A 156 -4.84 1.59 -6.11
N ILE A 157 -6.09 1.72 -5.66
CA ILE A 157 -6.69 3.00 -5.32
C ILE A 157 -6.97 3.03 -3.82
N THR A 158 -6.73 4.18 -3.19
CA THR A 158 -6.95 4.35 -1.74
C THR A 158 -8.06 5.36 -1.49
N CYS A 159 -8.50 5.45 -0.24
CA CYS A 159 -9.55 6.39 0.19
C CYS A 159 -9.22 7.84 -0.21
N ALA A 160 -7.93 8.20 -0.21
CA ALA A 160 -7.45 9.53 -0.55
C ALA A 160 -7.67 9.95 -2.01
N SER A 161 -7.97 9.03 -2.93
CA SER A 161 -8.21 9.38 -4.35
C SER A 161 -9.41 10.31 -4.51
N CYS A 162 -10.49 10.01 -3.76
CA CYS A 162 -11.72 10.77 -3.74
C CYS A 162 -11.84 11.68 -2.51
N HIS A 163 -11.20 11.32 -1.39
CA HIS A 163 -11.33 12.03 -0.11
C HIS A 163 -10.08 12.84 0.29
N SER A 164 -9.18 13.13 -0.63
CA SER A 164 -8.13 14.14 -0.43
C SER A 164 -8.05 15.09 -1.61
N THR A 165 -7.67 16.33 -1.35
CA THR A 165 -7.14 17.24 -2.37
C THR A 165 -5.82 17.82 -1.90
N VAL A 166 -5.29 18.79 -2.64
CA VAL A 166 -4.13 19.59 -2.24
C VAL A 166 -4.49 21.07 -2.23
N ASP A 167 -3.65 21.87 -1.57
CA ASP A 167 -3.83 23.32 -1.43
C ASP A 167 -3.26 24.15 -2.60
N ASP A 168 -2.75 23.50 -3.65
CA ASP A 168 -2.15 24.11 -4.83
C ASP A 168 -0.96 25.05 -4.53
N ALA A 169 -0.29 24.91 -3.37
CA ALA A 169 0.79 25.79 -2.94
C ALA A 169 2.01 25.80 -3.89
N PHE A 170 2.19 24.75 -4.69
CA PHE A 170 3.30 24.64 -5.65
C PHE A 170 2.88 24.96 -7.09
N LEU A 171 1.85 24.28 -7.59
CA LEU A 171 1.20 24.47 -8.90
C LEU A 171 -0.26 23.99 -8.81
N PRO A 172 -1.16 24.37 -9.73
CA PRO A 172 -2.50 23.79 -9.76
C PRO A 172 -2.46 22.25 -9.81
N GLY A 173 -3.08 21.60 -8.83
CA GLY A 173 -3.08 20.16 -8.62
C GLY A 173 -1.86 19.60 -7.88
N ILE A 174 -0.92 20.45 -7.44
CA ILE A 174 0.30 20.06 -6.71
C ILE A 174 0.47 20.95 -5.47
N GLY A 175 0.44 20.33 -4.28
CA GLY A 175 0.48 21.08 -3.02
C GLY A 175 0.56 20.18 -1.78
N HIS A 176 0.36 20.77 -0.61
CA HIS A 176 0.26 20.04 0.65
C HIS A 176 -1.04 19.26 0.70
N ARG A 177 -0.99 18.03 1.23
CA ARG A 177 -2.17 17.17 1.32
C ARG A 177 -3.22 17.71 2.29
N LEU A 178 -4.45 17.78 1.81
CA LEU A 178 -5.64 18.06 2.59
C LEU A 178 -6.50 16.78 2.69
N ASP A 179 -6.22 15.94 3.70
CA ASP A 179 -6.97 14.71 3.91
C ASP A 179 -8.38 14.99 4.47
N GLY A 180 -9.35 14.21 4.01
CA GLY A 180 -10.77 14.36 4.33
C GLY A 180 -11.51 15.39 3.45
N TRP A 181 -10.79 16.09 2.59
CA TRP A 181 -11.36 17.07 1.65
C TRP A 181 -11.67 16.38 0.32
N ALA A 182 -12.90 16.48 -0.16
CA ALA A 182 -13.32 15.79 -1.39
C ALA A 182 -12.55 16.30 -2.62
N ASN A 183 -12.01 15.38 -3.41
CA ASN A 183 -11.50 15.69 -4.75
C ASN A 183 -12.68 15.83 -5.72
N ARG A 184 -13.09 17.08 -5.96
CA ARG A 184 -14.20 17.38 -6.87
C ARG A 184 -13.79 17.50 -8.34
N ASP A 185 -12.48 17.49 -8.60
CA ASP A 185 -11.93 17.67 -9.94
C ASP A 185 -11.66 16.34 -10.65
N LEU A 186 -11.58 15.23 -9.89
CA LEU A 186 -11.22 13.92 -10.41
C LEU A 186 -12.25 13.41 -11.42
N ASN A 187 -11.84 13.36 -12.69
CA ASN A 187 -12.59 12.69 -13.74
C ASN A 187 -12.23 11.19 -13.75
N VAL A 188 -12.97 10.42 -12.94
CA VAL A 188 -12.82 8.96 -12.85
C VAL A 188 -13.06 8.28 -14.19
N GLY A 189 -14.01 8.77 -14.98
CA GLY A 189 -14.34 8.20 -16.30
C GLY A 189 -13.19 8.32 -17.29
N ALA A 190 -12.53 9.47 -17.35
CA ALA A 190 -11.38 9.70 -18.21
C ALA A 190 -10.20 8.78 -17.83
N VAL A 191 -9.95 8.55 -16.53
CA VAL A 191 -8.88 7.65 -16.07
C VAL A 191 -9.21 6.19 -16.41
N ILE A 192 -10.43 5.74 -16.09
CA ILE A 192 -10.84 4.35 -16.34
C ILE A 192 -10.93 4.08 -17.84
N GLY A 193 -11.37 5.03 -18.65
CA GLY A 193 -11.51 4.89 -20.11
C GLY A 193 -10.21 4.56 -20.83
N MET A 194 -9.05 4.81 -20.20
CA MET A 194 -7.74 4.40 -20.70
C MET A 194 -7.45 2.91 -20.53
N ALA A 195 -8.20 2.21 -19.67
CA ALA A 195 -7.94 0.82 -19.33
C ALA A 195 -8.00 -0.09 -20.57
N PRO A 196 -7.05 -1.01 -20.74
CA PRO A 196 -7.03 -1.93 -21.88
C PRO A 196 -8.20 -2.92 -21.91
N ASN A 197 -8.75 -3.25 -20.74
CA ASN A 197 -9.88 -4.17 -20.63
C ASN A 197 -11.04 -3.50 -19.90
N LEU A 198 -12.03 -2.99 -20.65
CA LEU A 198 -13.24 -2.41 -20.09
C LEU A 198 -14.37 -3.41 -19.88
N LYS A 199 -14.17 -4.69 -20.25
CA LYS A 199 -15.19 -5.73 -20.12
C LYS A 199 -15.80 -5.82 -18.72
N PRO A 200 -15.02 -5.79 -17.61
CA PRO A 200 -15.58 -5.83 -16.27
C PRO A 200 -16.58 -4.70 -16.01
N LEU A 201 -16.36 -3.53 -16.58
CA LEU A 201 -17.23 -2.37 -16.41
C LEU A 201 -18.44 -2.43 -17.34
N THR A 202 -18.26 -2.82 -18.60
CA THR A 202 -19.37 -2.98 -19.55
C THR A 202 -20.34 -4.07 -19.10
N ASP A 203 -19.83 -5.18 -18.54
CA ASP A 203 -20.67 -6.25 -17.99
C ASP A 203 -21.47 -5.77 -16.77
N ALA A 204 -20.84 -5.04 -15.86
CA ALA A 204 -21.48 -4.53 -14.64
C ALA A 204 -22.56 -3.47 -14.95
N LEU A 205 -22.31 -2.62 -15.96
CA LEU A 205 -23.22 -1.53 -16.34
C LEU A 205 -24.26 -1.95 -17.39
N GLY A 206 -24.07 -3.07 -18.08
CA GLY A 206 -24.94 -3.51 -19.17
C GLY A 206 -24.90 -2.60 -20.41
N VAL A 207 -23.77 -1.96 -20.67
CA VAL A 207 -23.56 -1.02 -21.79
C VAL A 207 -22.34 -1.40 -22.64
N ASP A 208 -22.23 -0.87 -23.84
CA ASP A 208 -21.07 -1.09 -24.71
C ASP A 208 -19.85 -0.23 -24.32
N GLU A 209 -18.66 -0.60 -24.79
CA GLU A 209 -17.42 0.16 -24.53
C GLU A 209 -17.47 1.61 -25.02
N GLY A 210 -18.15 1.87 -26.15
CA GLY A 210 -18.29 3.21 -26.69
C GLY A 210 -19.07 4.12 -25.75
N THR A 211 -20.03 3.56 -25.01
CA THR A 211 -20.75 4.28 -23.95
C THR A 211 -19.86 4.56 -22.74
N VAL A 212 -19.02 3.60 -22.34
CA VAL A 212 -18.07 3.77 -21.22
C VAL A 212 -17.01 4.85 -21.50
N LYS A 213 -16.61 5.06 -22.76
CA LYS A 213 -15.54 6.01 -23.14
C LYS A 213 -16.00 7.47 -23.35
N LYS A 214 -17.26 7.82 -23.06
CA LYS A 214 -17.80 9.17 -23.31
C LYS A 214 -17.51 10.21 -22.21
N PHE A 215 -16.83 9.83 -21.13
CA PHE A 215 -16.58 10.65 -19.94
C PHE A 215 -15.21 11.34 -19.94
#